data_AF-A0A0F2QSV5-F1
#
_entry.id   AF-A0A0F2QSV5-F1
#
_cell.length_a   1.000
_cell.length_b   1.000
_cell.length_c   1.000
_cell.angle_alpha   90.00
_cell.angle_beta   90.00
_cell.angle_gamma   90.00
#
_symmetry.space_group_name_H-M   'P 1'
#
loop_
_entity.id
_entity.type
_entity.pdbx_description
1 polymer ?
#
loop_
_entity_poly.entity_id
_entity_poly.type
_entity_poly.pdbx_seq_one_letter_code
_entity_poly.pdbx_strand_id
1 'polypeptide(L)'
;MSFRRLKIEVLSLLRQADLAPALQTIAAMPARQVINPLFGLLYHTDLRVRWHTITAMGTVVAGLADHDLEAARVIVRRLMWNLNDESGGIGWGSPEAMGEILARHTRLAEEYAPILISYIDPQGNFLEHATLQQGALWAVGRLARSRPQRVQAGAPLLLPFIGSSDNALRGLAVWAAIPFEDTPLTEAIRPLRSDPSIITLFSERRLVQTTIAELASAAVDTPNSLVTGAPSGKR
;
A
#
# COMPACT_ATOMS: atom_id res chain seq x y z
N MET A 1 23.13 14.87 -13.83
CA MET A 1 23.15 15.18 -12.38
C MET A 1 23.79 14.00 -11.64
N SER A 2 24.59 14.21 -10.59
CA SER A 2 25.17 13.08 -9.83
C SER A 2 24.08 12.38 -8.99
N PHE A 3 24.22 11.07 -8.79
CA PHE A 3 23.26 10.28 -7.98
C PHE A 3 23.02 10.91 -6.59
N ARG A 4 24.09 11.39 -5.94
CA ARG A 4 24.01 12.06 -4.64
C ARG A 4 23.16 13.33 -4.69
N ARG A 5 23.31 14.16 -5.73
CA ARG A 5 22.54 15.39 -5.89
C ARG A 5 21.07 15.08 -6.17
N LEU A 6 20.80 14.09 -7.02
CA LEU A 6 19.44 13.64 -7.31
C LEU A 6 18.74 13.11 -6.06
N LYS A 7 19.42 12.28 -5.24
CA LYS A 7 18.85 11.78 -3.98
C LYS A 7 18.50 12.90 -3.00
N ILE A 8 19.35 13.94 -2.91
CA ILE A 8 19.09 15.11 -2.06
C ILE A 8 17.86 15.89 -2.55
N GLU A 9 17.76 16.11 -3.86
CA GLU A 9 16.63 16.82 -4.46
C GLU A 9 15.32 16.05 -4.26
N VAL A 10 15.29 14.75 -4.58
CA VAL A 10 14.13 13.89 -4.38
C VAL A 10 13.72 13.88 -2.89
N LEU A 11 14.68 13.73 -1.97
CA LEU A 11 14.39 13.79 -0.53
C LEU A 11 13.81 15.15 -0.12
N SER A 12 14.31 16.25 -0.67
CA SER A 12 13.80 17.60 -0.39
C SER A 12 12.34 17.75 -0.84
N LEU A 13 11.99 17.20 -2.01
CA LEU A 13 10.62 17.18 -2.51
C LEU A 13 9.71 16.33 -1.60
N LEU A 14 10.17 15.14 -1.19
CA LEU A 14 9.41 14.22 -0.35
C LEU A 14 9.24 14.70 1.11
N ARG A 15 10.00 15.70 1.56
CA ARG A 15 9.80 16.32 2.89
C ARG A 15 8.70 17.39 2.92
N GLN A 16 8.23 17.84 1.76
CA GLN A 16 7.19 18.85 1.68
C GLN A 16 5.88 18.32 2.28
N ALA A 17 5.11 19.21 2.91
CA ALA A 17 3.83 18.85 3.51
C ALA A 17 2.77 18.53 2.44
N ASP A 18 2.75 19.29 1.34
CA ASP A 18 1.94 18.99 0.17
C ASP A 18 2.72 18.11 -0.80
N LEU A 19 2.31 16.84 -0.89
CA LEU A 19 2.94 15.85 -1.74
C LEU A 19 2.51 16.01 -3.21
N ALA A 20 1.37 16.62 -3.51
CA ALA A 20 0.86 16.70 -4.88
C ALA A 20 1.81 17.39 -5.89
N PRO A 21 2.33 18.61 -5.63
CA PRO A 21 3.28 19.24 -6.54
C PRO A 21 4.62 18.49 -6.60
N ALA A 22 5.08 17.98 -5.46
CA ALA A 22 6.30 17.16 -5.39
C ALA A 22 6.20 15.92 -6.29
N LEU A 23 5.06 15.23 -6.32
CA LEU A 23 4.84 14.08 -7.19
C LEU A 23 4.89 14.46 -8.67
N GLN A 24 4.33 15.60 -9.07
CA GLN A 24 4.40 16.08 -10.45
C GLN A 24 5.86 16.35 -10.86
N THR A 25 6.62 17.02 -10.00
CA THR A 25 8.05 17.27 -10.24
C THR A 25 8.84 15.98 -10.35
N ILE A 26 8.62 15.03 -9.44
CA ILE A 26 9.32 13.73 -9.45
C ILE A 26 8.92 12.90 -10.68
N ALA A 27 7.65 12.90 -11.08
CA ALA A 27 7.16 12.15 -12.23
C ALA A 27 7.69 12.71 -13.57
N ALA A 28 8.00 14.00 -13.64
CA ALA A 28 8.60 14.63 -14.81
C ALA A 28 10.11 14.32 -14.98
N MET A 29 10.76 13.80 -13.94
CA MET A 29 12.16 13.38 -14.01
C MET A 29 12.29 12.00 -14.71
N PRO A 30 13.46 11.66 -15.28
CA PRO A 30 13.67 10.35 -15.91
C PRO A 30 13.46 9.20 -14.92
N ALA A 31 12.40 8.40 -15.11
CA ALA A 31 11.98 7.35 -14.18
C ALA A 31 13.15 6.43 -13.77
N ARG A 32 13.93 5.93 -14.74
CA ARG A 32 15.08 5.04 -14.47
C ARG A 32 16.15 5.65 -13.56
N GLN A 33 16.29 6.98 -13.53
CA GLN A 33 17.23 7.67 -12.65
C GLN A 33 16.67 7.85 -11.23
N VAL A 34 15.38 8.16 -11.12
CA VAL A 34 14.69 8.46 -9.84
C VAL A 34 14.40 7.22 -9.02
N ILE A 35 14.20 6.08 -9.65
CA ILE A 35 13.83 4.83 -8.97
C ILE A 35 14.91 4.38 -7.98
N ASN A 36 16.20 4.51 -8.31
CA ASN A 36 17.28 4.10 -7.41
C ASN A 36 17.33 4.95 -6.11
N PRO A 37 17.27 6.29 -6.16
CA PRO A 37 17.04 7.10 -4.97
C PRO A 37 15.82 6.69 -4.16
N LEU A 38 14.67 6.42 -4.81
CA LEU A 38 13.44 6.04 -4.11
C LEU A 38 13.58 4.72 -3.36
N PHE A 39 14.20 3.68 -3.96
CA PHE A 39 14.51 2.44 -3.24
C PHE A 39 15.31 2.70 -1.95
N GLY A 40 16.31 3.58 -2.02
CA GLY A 40 17.11 3.93 -0.85
C GLY A 40 16.36 4.77 0.20
N LEU A 41 15.22 5.38 -0.15
CA LEU A 41 14.39 6.19 0.74
C LEU A 41 13.24 5.40 1.38
N LEU A 42 12.95 4.19 0.92
CA LEU A 42 12.00 3.28 1.59
C LEU A 42 12.43 2.94 3.03
N TYR A 43 13.74 2.97 3.28
CA TYR A 43 14.38 2.69 4.57
C TYR A 43 14.62 3.96 5.43
N HIS A 44 14.07 5.11 5.01
CA HIS A 44 14.28 6.37 5.74
C HIS A 44 13.62 6.33 7.13
N THR A 45 14.24 6.88 8.17
CA THR A 45 13.73 6.79 9.56
C THR A 45 12.44 7.59 9.78
N ASP A 46 12.28 8.72 9.07
CA ASP A 46 11.03 9.48 9.05
C ASP A 46 9.94 8.72 8.27
N LEU A 47 8.89 8.31 9.00
CA LEU A 47 7.74 7.58 8.47
C LEU A 47 7.00 8.35 7.37
N ARG A 48 6.89 9.68 7.45
CA ARG A 48 6.24 10.50 6.42
C ARG A 48 7.02 10.41 5.10
N VAL A 49 8.34 10.53 5.18
CA VAL A 49 9.22 10.40 4.00
C VAL A 49 9.07 9.02 3.37
N ARG A 50 8.98 7.94 4.17
CA ARG A 50 8.73 6.58 3.65
C ARG A 50 7.42 6.51 2.86
N TRP A 51 6.32 7.00 3.41
CA TRP A 51 5.02 6.97 2.74
C TRP A 51 4.94 7.87 1.50
N HIS A 52 5.59 9.04 1.56
CA HIS A 52 5.75 9.89 0.39
C HIS A 52 6.58 9.19 -0.70
N THR A 53 7.64 8.46 -0.31
CA THR A 53 8.46 7.64 -1.21
C THR A 53 7.62 6.53 -1.86
N ILE A 54 6.82 5.79 -1.10
CA ILE A 54 5.89 4.76 -1.59
C ILE A 54 4.94 5.36 -2.64
N THR A 55 4.34 6.51 -2.33
CA THR A 55 3.43 7.22 -3.24
C THR A 55 4.13 7.70 -4.52
N ALA A 56 5.37 8.18 -4.39
CA ALA A 56 6.20 8.61 -5.52
C ALA A 56 6.61 7.42 -6.39
N MET A 57 7.00 6.29 -5.81
CA MET A 57 7.29 5.06 -6.55
C MET A 57 6.07 4.61 -7.35
N GLY A 58 4.89 4.56 -6.73
CA GLY A 58 3.65 4.25 -7.44
C GLY A 58 3.41 5.15 -8.64
N THR A 59 3.59 6.46 -8.47
CA THR A 59 3.39 7.45 -9.54
C THR A 59 4.40 7.29 -10.67
N VAL A 60 5.70 7.18 -10.35
CA VAL A 60 6.77 7.06 -11.35
C VAL A 60 6.70 5.74 -12.10
N VAL A 61 6.45 4.63 -11.42
CA VAL A 61 6.42 3.30 -12.05
C VAL A 61 5.17 3.10 -12.87
N ALA A 62 4.02 3.60 -12.43
CA ALA A 62 2.80 3.56 -13.24
C ALA A 62 2.96 4.36 -14.54
N GLY A 63 3.51 5.59 -14.47
CA GLY A 63 3.81 6.38 -15.66
C GLY A 63 4.88 5.74 -16.56
N LEU A 64 5.88 5.06 -15.98
CA LEU A 64 6.83 4.28 -16.77
C LEU A 64 6.14 3.13 -17.50
N ALA A 65 5.20 2.44 -16.85
CA ALA A 65 4.50 1.28 -17.43
C ALA A 65 3.64 1.63 -18.65
N ASP A 66 3.14 2.87 -18.73
CA ASP A 66 2.40 3.38 -19.89
C ASP A 66 3.27 3.48 -21.17
N HIS A 67 4.59 3.59 -21.02
CA HIS A 67 5.54 3.76 -22.13
C HIS A 67 6.50 2.58 -22.31
N ASP A 68 6.86 1.90 -21.22
CA ASP A 68 7.82 0.80 -21.17
C ASP A 68 7.43 -0.15 -20.04
N LEU A 69 6.44 -1.01 -20.33
CA LEU A 69 5.92 -1.98 -19.36
C LEU A 69 7.01 -2.93 -18.85
N GLU A 70 7.96 -3.33 -19.70
CA GLU A 70 9.01 -4.27 -19.28
C GLU A 70 9.96 -3.62 -18.27
N ALA A 71 10.32 -2.34 -18.45
CA ALA A 71 11.08 -1.62 -17.44
C ALA A 71 10.31 -1.48 -16.12
N ALA A 72 8.99 -1.29 -16.15
CA ALA A 72 8.18 -1.30 -14.95
C ALA A 72 8.16 -2.67 -14.25
N ARG A 73 8.06 -3.77 -15.02
CA ARG A 73 8.14 -5.14 -14.49
C ARG A 73 9.48 -5.42 -13.82
N VAL A 74 10.59 -4.93 -14.36
CA VAL A 74 11.91 -5.04 -13.71
C VAL A 74 11.88 -4.43 -12.30
N ILE A 75 11.20 -3.30 -12.12
CA ILE A 75 11.09 -2.64 -10.81
C ILE A 75 10.19 -3.44 -9.86
N VAL A 76 9.05 -3.95 -10.33
CA VAL A 76 8.16 -4.81 -9.53
C VAL A 76 8.88 -6.10 -9.11
N ARG A 77 9.60 -6.75 -10.03
CA ARG A 77 10.44 -7.92 -9.71
C ARG A 77 11.50 -7.60 -8.67
N ARG A 78 12.13 -6.42 -8.73
CA ARG A 78 13.09 -5.98 -7.71
C ARG A 78 12.43 -5.81 -6.33
N LEU A 79 11.21 -5.29 -6.24
CA LEU A 79 10.46 -5.23 -4.99
C LEU A 79 10.16 -6.64 -4.44
N MET A 80 9.78 -7.58 -5.31
CA MET A 80 9.55 -8.98 -4.91
C MET A 80 10.85 -9.63 -4.40
N TRP A 81 11.99 -9.36 -5.04
CA TRP A 81 13.28 -9.89 -4.60
C TRP A 81 13.65 -9.36 -3.22
N ASN A 82 13.42 -8.07 -2.93
CA ASN A 82 13.63 -7.50 -1.60
C ASN A 82 12.77 -8.15 -0.51
N LEU A 83 11.64 -8.78 -0.86
CA LEU A 83 10.76 -9.48 0.07
C LEU A 83 11.20 -10.92 0.35
N ASN A 84 11.94 -11.51 -0.58
CA ASN A 84 12.48 -12.86 -0.44
C ASN A 84 13.93 -12.87 0.08
N ASP A 85 14.54 -11.70 0.29
CA ASP A 85 15.96 -11.58 0.59
C ASP A 85 16.27 -11.93 2.06
N GLU A 86 16.93 -13.07 2.26
CA GLU A 86 17.41 -13.57 3.55
C GLU A 86 18.72 -12.86 4.00
N SER A 87 19.31 -12.00 3.17
CA SER A 87 20.65 -11.42 3.39
C SER A 87 20.73 -10.29 4.44
N GLY A 88 19.70 -10.13 5.28
CA GLY A 88 19.70 -9.27 6.46
C GLY A 88 19.03 -7.91 6.30
N GLY A 89 18.45 -7.61 5.13
CA GLY A 89 17.58 -6.46 4.92
C GLY A 89 16.11 -6.86 4.91
N ILE A 90 15.29 -6.38 5.85
CA ILE A 90 13.89 -6.83 6.03
C ILE A 90 12.95 -6.29 4.92
N GLY A 91 13.44 -5.87 3.74
CA GLY A 91 12.55 -5.47 2.62
C GLY A 91 11.59 -4.29 2.90
N TRP A 92 11.85 -3.47 3.92
CA TRP A 92 10.93 -2.41 4.40
C TRP A 92 10.35 -1.53 3.29
N GLY A 93 9.03 -1.32 3.32
CA GLY A 93 8.33 -0.48 2.35
C GLY A 93 8.09 -1.14 0.98
N SER A 94 8.64 -2.34 0.74
CA SER A 94 8.46 -3.04 -0.53
C SER A 94 7.03 -3.54 -0.76
N PRO A 95 6.32 -4.11 0.24
CA PRO A 95 4.92 -4.49 0.05
C PRO A 95 4.06 -3.28 -0.30
N GLU A 96 4.21 -2.17 0.44
CA GLU A 96 3.44 -0.94 0.26
C GLU A 96 3.73 -0.30 -1.10
N ALA A 97 5.00 -0.22 -1.51
CA ALA A 97 5.37 0.27 -2.84
C ALA A 97 4.77 -0.59 -3.94
N MET A 98 4.81 -1.91 -3.81
CA MET A 98 4.17 -2.83 -4.76
C MET A 98 2.66 -2.56 -4.82
N GLY A 99 1.96 -2.54 -3.68
CA GLY A 99 0.53 -2.25 -3.61
C GLY A 99 0.15 -0.92 -4.26
N GLU A 100 0.92 0.14 -4.01
CA GLU A 100 0.66 1.46 -4.60
C GLU A 100 0.86 1.48 -6.12
N ILE A 101 1.86 0.76 -6.65
CA ILE A 101 2.09 0.59 -8.09
C ILE A 101 0.90 -0.15 -8.73
N LEU A 102 0.51 -1.29 -8.16
CA LEU A 102 -0.59 -2.09 -8.70
C LEU A 102 -1.92 -1.33 -8.63
N ALA A 103 -2.12 -0.56 -7.56
CA ALA A 103 -3.31 0.27 -7.41
C ALA A 103 -3.35 1.46 -8.38
N ARG A 104 -2.29 1.73 -9.14
CA ARG A 104 -2.24 2.80 -10.14
C ARG A 104 -2.25 2.28 -11.58
N HIS A 105 -1.74 1.08 -11.86
CA HIS A 105 -1.61 0.57 -13.22
C HIS A 105 -2.28 -0.80 -13.45
N THR A 106 -3.22 -0.86 -14.39
CA THR A 106 -4.11 -2.02 -14.58
C THR A 106 -3.40 -3.28 -15.05
N ARG A 107 -2.52 -3.19 -16.05
CA ARG A 107 -1.80 -4.38 -16.57
C ARG A 107 -0.81 -4.95 -15.55
N LEU A 108 -0.23 -4.09 -14.71
CA LEU A 108 0.63 -4.57 -13.63
C LEU A 108 -0.21 -5.25 -12.55
N ALA A 109 -1.36 -4.69 -12.18
CA ALA A 109 -2.27 -5.36 -11.24
C ALA A 109 -2.72 -6.74 -11.75
N GLU A 110 -3.00 -6.88 -13.04
CA GLU A 110 -3.35 -8.17 -13.66
C GLU A 110 -2.27 -9.23 -13.48
N GLU A 111 -1.00 -8.85 -13.64
CA GLU A 111 0.14 -9.78 -13.56
C GLU A 111 0.54 -10.08 -12.11
N TYR A 112 0.47 -9.09 -11.22
CA TYR A 112 1.13 -9.14 -9.92
C TYR A 112 0.20 -9.12 -8.70
N ALA A 113 -1.12 -8.90 -8.87
CA ALA A 113 -2.06 -8.98 -7.75
C ALA A 113 -2.07 -10.36 -7.06
N PRO A 114 -2.04 -11.50 -7.78
CA PRO A 114 -1.97 -12.82 -7.14
C PRO A 114 -0.73 -12.97 -6.25
N ILE A 115 0.41 -12.43 -6.69
CA ILE A 115 1.65 -12.45 -5.92
C ILE A 115 1.52 -11.58 -4.67
N LEU A 116 0.97 -10.36 -4.80
CA LEU A 116 0.73 -9.49 -3.66
C LEU A 116 -0.17 -10.15 -2.60
N ILE A 117 -1.23 -10.84 -3.03
CA ILE A 117 -2.15 -11.56 -2.15
C ILE A 117 -1.44 -12.75 -1.49
N SER A 118 -0.56 -13.44 -2.22
CA SER A 118 0.18 -14.58 -1.66
C SER A 118 1.09 -14.21 -0.48
N TYR A 119 1.44 -12.93 -0.29
CA TYR A 119 2.22 -12.46 0.85
C TYR A 119 1.46 -12.45 2.18
N ILE A 120 0.13 -12.50 2.13
CA ILE A 120 -0.74 -12.65 3.31
C ILE A 120 -1.34 -14.06 3.42
N ASP A 121 -0.99 -14.97 2.51
CA ASP A 121 -1.47 -16.34 2.47
C ASP A 121 -0.48 -17.27 3.19
N PRO A 122 -0.85 -17.91 4.32
CA PRO A 122 0.00 -18.89 5.01
C PRO A 122 0.40 -20.09 4.15
N GLN A 123 -0.31 -20.38 3.07
CA GLN A 123 0.03 -21.44 2.10
C GLN A 123 0.79 -20.92 0.87
N GLY A 124 1.01 -19.61 0.78
CA GLY A 124 1.68 -18.93 -0.32
C GLY A 124 3.08 -18.44 0.05
N ASN A 125 3.41 -17.22 -0.37
CA ASN A 125 4.68 -16.55 -0.06
C ASN A 125 4.58 -15.79 1.27
N PHE A 126 4.00 -16.41 2.31
CA PHE A 126 3.67 -15.74 3.56
C PHE A 126 4.85 -14.94 4.13
N LEU A 127 4.63 -13.66 4.43
CA LEU A 127 5.65 -12.84 5.07
C LEU A 127 5.66 -13.12 6.57
N GLU A 128 6.76 -13.65 7.10
CA GLU A 128 6.88 -14.02 8.52
C GLU A 128 6.99 -12.81 9.46
N HIS A 129 7.61 -11.73 8.99
CA HIS A 129 7.80 -10.54 9.81
C HIS A 129 6.52 -9.71 9.93
N ALA A 130 6.03 -9.49 11.15
CA ALA A 130 4.81 -8.72 11.42
C ALA A 130 4.78 -7.34 10.73
N THR A 131 5.88 -6.59 10.74
CA THR A 131 5.94 -5.28 10.08
C THR A 131 5.83 -5.39 8.55
N LEU A 132 6.27 -6.49 7.94
CA LEU A 132 6.05 -6.75 6.51
C LEU A 132 4.62 -7.19 6.22
N GLN A 133 4.02 -7.98 7.11
CA GLN A 133 2.58 -8.29 7.04
C GLN A 133 1.74 -7.02 7.13
N GLN A 134 2.08 -6.06 8.00
CA GLN A 134 1.41 -4.75 8.05
C GLN A 134 1.48 -4.04 6.69
N GLY A 135 2.67 -4.01 6.07
CA GLY A 135 2.83 -3.45 4.73
C GLY A 135 1.99 -4.18 3.67
N ALA A 136 1.95 -5.51 3.72
CA ALA A 136 1.18 -6.33 2.78
C ALA A 136 -0.33 -6.15 2.95
N LEU A 137 -0.84 -6.09 4.18
CA LEU A 137 -2.25 -5.78 4.47
C LEU A 137 -2.62 -4.39 3.95
N TRP A 138 -1.77 -3.38 4.17
CA TRP A 138 -1.99 -2.06 3.59
C TRP A 138 -2.00 -2.11 2.06
N ALA A 139 -1.08 -2.83 1.46
CA ALA A 139 -0.97 -2.97 0.01
C ALA A 139 -2.20 -3.65 -0.61
N VAL A 140 -2.70 -4.72 0.02
CA VAL A 140 -3.92 -5.42 -0.38
C VAL A 140 -5.13 -4.48 -0.26
N GLY A 141 -5.30 -3.79 0.87
CA GLY A 141 -6.39 -2.83 1.05
C GLY A 141 -6.32 -1.66 0.06
N ARG A 142 -5.12 -1.16 -0.22
CA ARG A 142 -4.89 -0.09 -1.21
C ARG A 142 -5.28 -0.53 -2.62
N LEU A 143 -4.94 -1.76 -3.00
CA LEU A 143 -5.31 -2.36 -4.28
C LEU A 143 -6.82 -2.60 -4.34
N ALA A 144 -7.43 -3.17 -3.28
CA ALA A 144 -8.86 -3.44 -3.16
C ALA A 144 -9.71 -2.19 -3.43
N ARG A 145 -9.32 -1.04 -2.86
CA ARG A 145 -10.00 0.25 -3.08
C ARG A 145 -9.95 0.75 -4.53
N SER A 146 -8.98 0.30 -5.32
CA SER A 146 -8.84 0.73 -6.71
C SER A 146 -9.36 -0.30 -7.72
N ARG A 147 -9.28 -1.59 -7.37
CA ARG A 147 -9.49 -2.75 -8.25
C ARG A 147 -10.01 -3.94 -7.43
N PRO A 148 -11.20 -3.86 -6.82
CA PRO A 148 -11.69 -4.89 -5.90
C PRO A 148 -11.77 -6.28 -6.55
N GLN A 149 -12.12 -6.34 -7.84
CA GLN A 149 -12.23 -7.60 -8.60
C GLN A 149 -10.89 -8.35 -8.71
N ARG A 150 -9.75 -7.67 -8.57
CA ARG A 150 -8.41 -8.29 -8.66
C ARG A 150 -8.00 -8.97 -7.37
N VAL A 151 -8.62 -8.62 -6.24
CA VAL A 151 -8.22 -9.11 -4.93
C VAL A 151 -9.30 -9.88 -4.20
N GLN A 152 -10.55 -9.88 -4.69
CA GLN A 152 -11.71 -10.50 -4.03
C GLN A 152 -11.45 -11.93 -3.53
N ALA A 153 -10.73 -12.76 -4.31
CA ALA A 153 -10.39 -14.12 -3.91
C ALA A 153 -9.52 -14.22 -2.63
N GLY A 154 -8.82 -13.14 -2.28
CA GLY A 154 -8.02 -13.02 -1.07
C GLY A 154 -8.78 -12.55 0.17
N ALA A 155 -10.08 -12.24 0.09
CA ALA A 155 -10.87 -11.83 1.27
C ALA A 155 -10.72 -12.78 2.46
N PRO A 156 -10.88 -14.12 2.31
CA PRO A 156 -10.75 -15.04 3.44
C PRO A 156 -9.39 -15.01 4.13
N LEU A 157 -8.33 -14.59 3.43
CA LEU A 157 -6.97 -14.49 3.97
C LEU A 157 -6.83 -13.36 4.99
N LEU A 158 -7.79 -12.43 5.07
CA LEU A 158 -7.79 -11.37 6.09
C LEU A 158 -8.29 -11.87 7.46
N LEU A 159 -9.04 -12.98 7.51
CA LEU A 159 -9.66 -13.49 8.74
C LEU A 159 -8.65 -13.76 9.87
N PRO A 160 -7.49 -14.43 9.62
CA PRO A 160 -6.51 -14.66 10.68
C PRO A 160 -5.96 -13.35 11.29
N PHE A 161 -5.82 -12.30 10.47
CA PHE A 161 -5.31 -11.01 10.92
C PHE A 161 -6.33 -10.22 11.71
N ILE A 162 -7.63 -10.33 11.40
CA ILE A 162 -8.73 -9.74 12.20
C ILE A 162 -8.71 -10.28 13.64
N GLY A 163 -8.30 -11.54 13.84
CA GLY A 163 -8.13 -12.15 15.16
C GLY A 163 -6.77 -11.91 15.82
N SER A 164 -5.85 -11.15 15.20
CA SER A 164 -4.49 -10.96 15.71
C SER A 164 -4.46 -10.22 17.05
N SER A 165 -3.52 -10.58 17.92
CA SER A 165 -3.22 -9.83 19.15
C SER A 165 -2.45 -8.53 18.88
N ASP A 166 -1.79 -8.42 17.72
CA ASP A 166 -1.16 -7.18 17.26
C ASP A 166 -2.23 -6.23 16.73
N ASN A 167 -2.38 -5.08 17.40
CA ASN A 167 -3.37 -4.07 17.05
C ASN A 167 -3.20 -3.51 15.63
N ALA A 168 -1.96 -3.34 15.16
CA ALA A 168 -1.70 -2.81 13.83
C ALA A 168 -2.10 -3.82 12.75
N LEU A 169 -1.77 -5.11 12.92
CA LEU A 169 -2.24 -6.17 12.02
C LEU A 169 -3.77 -6.26 12.00
N ARG A 170 -4.39 -6.28 13.18
CA ARG A 170 -5.85 -6.32 13.31
C ARG A 170 -6.52 -5.14 12.63
N GLY A 171 -6.11 -3.92 12.94
CA GLY A 171 -6.71 -2.72 12.36
C GLY A 171 -6.45 -2.58 10.85
N LEU A 172 -5.27 -2.97 10.35
CA LEU A 172 -4.98 -2.98 8.91
C LEU A 172 -5.81 -4.02 8.17
N ALA A 173 -6.05 -5.19 8.76
CA ALA A 173 -6.92 -6.20 8.17
C ALA A 173 -8.37 -5.72 8.07
N VAL A 174 -8.89 -5.07 9.13
CA VAL A 174 -10.21 -4.42 9.10
C VAL A 174 -10.26 -3.33 8.02
N TRP A 175 -9.24 -2.45 7.96
CA TRP A 175 -9.18 -1.40 6.95
C TRP A 175 -9.11 -1.95 5.52
N ALA A 176 -8.36 -3.04 5.33
CA ALA A 176 -8.22 -3.72 4.05
C ALA A 176 -9.51 -4.42 3.64
N ALA A 177 -10.30 -4.94 4.60
CA ALA A 177 -11.56 -5.64 4.38
C ALA A 177 -12.71 -4.73 3.90
N ILE A 178 -12.68 -3.41 4.21
CA ILE A 178 -13.76 -2.47 3.87
C ILE A 178 -14.26 -2.54 2.41
N PRO A 179 -13.41 -2.66 1.38
CA PRO A 179 -13.86 -2.72 -0.02
C PRO A 179 -14.33 -4.10 -0.47
N PHE A 180 -14.21 -5.14 0.37
CA PHE A 180 -14.58 -6.49 0.04
C PHE A 180 -16.03 -6.76 0.37
N GLU A 181 -16.70 -7.44 -0.56
CA GLU A 181 -18.06 -7.96 -0.34
C GLU A 181 -17.94 -9.40 0.19
N ASP A 182 -17.78 -9.56 1.50
CA ASP A 182 -17.61 -10.87 2.13
C ASP A 182 -18.32 -10.95 3.50
N THR A 183 -19.34 -11.80 3.58
CA THR A 183 -20.15 -11.98 4.80
C THR A 183 -19.32 -12.52 5.98
N PRO A 184 -18.47 -13.56 5.81
CA PRO A 184 -17.58 -14.00 6.88
C PRO A 184 -16.69 -12.90 7.45
N LEU A 185 -16.07 -12.07 6.61
CA LEU A 185 -15.28 -10.92 7.07
C LEU A 185 -16.15 -9.94 7.87
N THR A 186 -17.33 -9.59 7.36
CA THR A 186 -18.24 -8.65 8.02
C THR A 186 -18.64 -9.14 9.42
N GLU A 187 -18.96 -10.43 9.56
CA GLU A 187 -19.29 -11.01 10.87
C GLU A 187 -18.09 -11.10 11.81
N ALA A 188 -16.90 -11.39 11.29
CA ALA A 188 -15.67 -11.37 12.09
C ALA A 188 -15.29 -9.96 12.58
N ILE A 189 -15.63 -8.91 11.80
CA ILE A 189 -15.34 -7.51 12.13
C ILE A 189 -16.36 -6.92 13.12
N ARG A 190 -17.62 -7.39 13.10
CA ARG A 190 -18.72 -6.84 13.92
C ARG A 190 -18.38 -6.68 15.42
N PRO A 191 -17.70 -7.63 16.10
CA PRO A 191 -17.33 -7.48 17.50
C PRO A 191 -16.27 -6.38 17.75
N LEU A 192 -15.49 -6.02 16.73
CA LEU A 192 -14.41 -5.02 16.85
C LEU A 192 -14.92 -3.58 16.88
N ARG A 193 -16.23 -3.35 16.71
CA ARG A 193 -16.86 -2.01 16.82
C ARG A 193 -16.72 -1.36 18.19
N SER A 194 -16.28 -2.11 19.20
CA SER A 194 -15.96 -1.60 20.54
C SER A 194 -14.46 -1.62 20.86
N ASP A 195 -13.57 -1.95 19.91
CA ASP A 195 -12.12 -2.00 20.14
C ASP A 195 -11.50 -0.59 20.11
N PRO A 196 -11.04 -0.04 21.26
CA PRO A 196 -10.53 1.33 21.33
C PRO A 196 -9.07 1.45 20.86
N SER A 197 -8.44 0.36 20.44
CA SER A 197 -7.03 0.35 20.05
C SER A 197 -6.79 1.31 18.89
N ILE A 198 -5.79 2.18 19.04
CA ILE A 198 -5.41 3.17 18.04
C ILE A 198 -4.37 2.58 17.11
N ILE A 199 -4.54 2.79 15.81
CA ILE A 199 -3.53 2.50 14.80
C ILE A 199 -3.22 3.74 13.97
N THR A 200 -2.05 3.74 13.34
CA THR A 200 -1.66 4.76 12.36
C THR A 200 -1.83 4.20 10.96
N LEU A 201 -2.65 4.83 10.13
CA LEU A 201 -2.87 4.48 8.74
C LEU A 201 -2.34 5.56 7.82
N PHE A 202 -1.78 5.16 6.68
CA PHE A 202 -1.58 6.09 5.58
C PHE A 202 -2.76 6.02 4.62
N SER A 203 -3.55 7.07 4.56
CA SER A 203 -4.72 7.19 3.68
C SER A 203 -4.79 8.59 3.11
N GLU A 204 -5.23 8.72 1.86
CA GLU A 204 -5.35 10.02 1.18
C GLU A 204 -4.07 10.88 1.27
N ARG A 205 -2.89 10.23 1.14
CA ARG A 205 -1.56 10.85 1.22
C ARG A 205 -1.22 11.46 2.58
N ARG A 206 -1.93 11.07 3.65
CA ARG A 206 -1.72 11.56 5.00
C ARG A 206 -1.62 10.40 5.99
N LEU A 207 -0.83 10.60 7.04
CA LEU A 207 -0.85 9.73 8.21
C LEU A 207 -2.01 10.15 9.10
N VAL A 208 -2.91 9.21 9.37
CA VAL A 208 -4.12 9.40 10.16
C VAL A 208 -4.09 8.41 11.32
N GLN A 209 -4.41 8.89 12.52
CA GLN A 209 -4.68 8.01 13.66
C GLN A 209 -6.19 7.74 13.69
N THR A 210 -6.56 6.47 13.85
CA THR A 210 -7.95 6.02 13.96
C THR A 210 -8.03 4.83 14.89
N THR A 211 -9.22 4.55 15.41
CA THR A 211 -9.47 3.37 16.23
C THR A 211 -9.90 2.19 15.36
N ILE A 212 -9.66 0.98 15.86
CA ILE A 212 -10.20 -0.23 15.23
C ILE A 212 -11.74 -0.20 15.24
N ALA A 213 -12.36 0.36 16.28
CA ALA A 213 -13.81 0.59 16.35
C ALA A 213 -14.37 1.45 15.19
N GLU A 214 -13.70 2.55 14.85
CA GLU A 214 -14.10 3.41 13.72
C GLU A 214 -13.99 2.67 12.40
N LEU A 215 -12.90 1.93 12.19
CA LEU A 215 -12.70 1.11 10.99
C LEU A 215 -13.72 -0.02 10.88
N ALA A 216 -14.01 -0.70 12.00
CA ALA A 216 -14.96 -1.79 12.06
C ALA A 216 -16.39 -1.29 11.79
N SER A 217 -16.74 -0.12 12.32
CA SER A 217 -18.03 0.51 12.02
C SER A 217 -18.11 0.89 10.54
N ALA A 218 -17.06 1.48 9.96
CA ALA A 218 -17.03 1.76 8.53
C ALA A 218 -17.17 0.48 7.68
N ALA A 219 -16.55 -0.63 8.06
CA ALA A 219 -16.65 -1.90 7.34
C ALA A 219 -18.07 -2.52 7.40
N VAL A 220 -18.76 -2.41 8.55
CA VAL A 220 -20.08 -3.01 8.77
C VAL A 220 -21.21 -2.11 8.26
N ASP A 221 -21.06 -0.79 8.40
CA ASP A 221 -22.10 0.19 8.13
C ASP A 221 -22.10 0.68 6.68
N THR A 222 -21.05 0.41 5.89
CA THR A 222 -21.02 0.78 4.46
C THR A 222 -21.95 -0.15 3.68
N PRO A 223 -23.05 0.35 3.09
CA PRO A 223 -23.88 -0.44 2.20
C PRO A 223 -23.10 -0.72 0.92
N ASN A 224 -23.31 -1.91 0.36
CA ASN A 224 -22.63 -2.57 -0.77
C ASN A 224 -22.62 -1.80 -2.13
N SER A 225 -22.50 -0.46 -2.17
CA SER A 225 -22.68 0.32 -3.41
C SER A 225 -22.00 1.70 -3.51
N LEU A 226 -21.27 2.22 -2.50
CA LEU A 226 -20.76 3.61 -2.58
C LEU A 226 -19.33 3.79 -2.05
N VAL A 227 -18.33 3.37 -2.83
CA VAL A 227 -16.96 3.90 -2.73
C VAL A 227 -16.50 4.42 -4.10
N THR A 228 -17.24 5.39 -4.64
CA THR A 228 -16.72 6.32 -5.66
C THR A 228 -16.99 7.75 -5.19
N GLY A 229 -16.19 8.21 -4.23
CA GLY A 229 -16.18 9.61 -3.83
C GLY A 229 -15.51 10.47 -4.89
N ALA A 230 -16.27 10.89 -5.90
CA ALA A 230 -15.98 12.11 -6.64
C ALA A 230 -16.30 13.32 -5.73
N PRO A 231 -15.47 14.38 -5.69
CA PRO A 231 -15.79 15.55 -4.90
C PRO A 231 -16.95 16.30 -5.58
N SER A 232 -18.08 16.41 -4.87
CA SER A 232 -19.16 17.32 -5.21
C SER A 232 -18.68 18.76 -4.98
N GLY A 233 -18.19 19.38 -6.04
CA GLY A 233 -17.97 20.81 -6.10
C GLY A 233 -19.33 21.52 -6.11
N LYS A 234 -19.69 22.12 -4.98
CA LYS A 234 -20.67 23.21 -4.96
C LYS A 234 -20.02 24.45 -5.57
N ARG A 235 -20.50 24.87 -6.73
CA ARG A 235 -20.73 26.28 -7.08
C ARG A 235 -22.08 26.38 -7.74
#